data_AF-A0A0M3IWL5-F1
#
_entry.id   AF-A0A0M3IWL5-F1
#
_cell.length_a   1.000
_cell.length_b   1.000
_cell.length_c   1.000
_cell.angle_alpha   90.00
_cell.angle_beta   90.00
_cell.angle_gamma   90.00
#
_symmetry.space_group_name_H-M   'P 1'
#
loop_
_entity.id
_entity.type
_entity.pdbx_description
1 polymer ?
#
loop_
_entity_poly.entity_id
_entity_poly.type
_entity_poly.pdbx_seq_one_letter_code
_entity_poly.pdbx_strand_id
1 'polypeptide(L)'
;MHSFLRLTKFLSSNHLIDFFGRLNGIHLSPDPATRLFYLKRSGSFLRDINSRTSETIPENARVDCMPAPYPNRTKEECERRGCLWDLPSQVYQSCPMCFFPRKSGYISTSSIGNTIKLEKYDDVENPFGTNISPIFFTWNTIANTTLNIRIGPSQRLAIND
;
A
#
# COMPACT_ATOMS: atom_id res chain seq x y z
N MET A 1 33.03 3.87 -8.69
CA MET A 1 34.10 4.67 -8.06
C MET A 1 33.45 5.76 -7.23
N HIS A 2 33.26 5.53 -5.92
CA HIS A 2 32.64 6.50 -5.01
C HIS A 2 33.68 7.57 -4.64
N SER A 3 33.43 8.83 -5.03
CA SER A 3 34.19 9.97 -4.53
C SER A 3 33.65 10.38 -3.16
N PHE A 4 34.45 10.15 -2.12
CA PHE A 4 34.22 10.67 -0.77
C PHE A 4 34.79 12.09 -0.70
N LEU A 5 33.94 13.11 -0.55
CA LEU A 5 34.40 14.44 -0.14
C LEU A 5 34.42 14.50 1.39
N ARG A 6 35.63 14.42 1.94
CA ARG A 6 35.93 14.58 3.37
C ARG A 6 36.14 16.07 3.63
N LEU A 7 35.22 16.73 4.35
CA LEU A 7 35.45 18.08 4.86
C LEU A 7 35.81 17.99 6.35
N THR A 8 37.06 18.31 6.66
CA THR A 8 37.61 18.40 8.03
C THR A 8 37.80 19.86 8.45
N LYS A 9 37.45 20.14 9.72
CA LYS A 9 37.76 21.31 10.58
C LYS A 9 37.01 22.62 10.20
N PHE A 10 36.49 23.43 11.13
CA PHE A 10 37.16 24.05 12.28
C PHE A 10 36.15 24.42 13.41
N LEU A 11 36.63 24.39 14.65
CA LEU A 11 35.95 24.86 15.88
C LEU A 11 36.00 26.40 15.97
N SER A 12 34.96 27.06 16.52
CA SER A 12 35.07 28.12 17.57
C SER A 12 33.80 29.02 17.65
N SER A 13 33.35 29.22 18.90
CA SER A 13 32.52 30.27 19.51
C SER A 13 31.62 31.22 18.70
N ASN A 14 30.35 31.26 19.14
CA ASN A 14 29.50 32.44 19.36
C ASN A 14 29.71 33.67 18.46
N HIS A 15 29.01 33.72 17.32
CA HIS A 15 28.37 34.95 16.87
C HIS A 15 27.29 34.68 15.82
N LEU A 16 26.10 35.23 16.06
CA LEU A 16 25.05 35.44 15.06
C LEU A 16 25.63 36.28 13.92
N ILE A 17 25.61 35.73 12.70
CA ILE A 17 25.63 36.51 11.46
C ILE A 17 24.66 35.84 10.49
N ASP A 18 23.55 36.54 10.25
CA ASP A 18 22.61 36.30 9.18
C ASP A 18 23.33 36.41 7.82
N PHE A 19 23.33 35.31 7.06
CA PHE A 19 23.53 35.34 5.62
C PHE A 19 22.21 34.97 4.95
N PHE A 20 21.39 35.98 4.68
CA PHE A 20 20.23 35.87 3.80
C PHE A 20 20.71 35.69 2.35
N GLY A 21 21.06 34.45 2.01
CA GLY A 21 21.26 33.96 0.66
C GLY A 21 20.12 32.99 0.32
N ARG A 22 19.20 33.47 -0.51
CA ARG A 22 17.95 32.84 -0.98
C ARG A 22 18.14 31.41 -1.50
N LEU A 23 17.90 30.39 -0.66
CA LEU A 23 17.58 29.02 -1.09
C LEU A 23 16.45 28.48 -0.19
N ASN A 24 15.23 28.54 -0.70
CA ASN A 24 14.03 28.06 -0.03
C ASN A 24 14.03 26.53 0.09
N GLY A 25 13.77 26.00 1.29
CA GLY A 25 13.10 24.69 1.43
C GLY A 25 13.92 23.48 1.86
N ILE A 26 15.01 23.64 2.61
CA ILE A 26 15.72 22.51 3.22
C ILE A 26 15.34 22.42 4.70
N HIS A 27 14.48 21.47 5.06
CA HIS A 27 14.21 21.12 6.45
C HIS A 27 15.04 19.90 6.84
N LEU A 28 15.95 20.06 7.78
CA LEU A 28 16.78 18.99 8.32
C LEU A 28 16.01 18.30 9.46
N SER A 29 15.73 17.00 9.32
CA SER A 29 15.13 16.18 10.37
C SER A 29 16.21 15.26 10.97
N PRO A 30 16.38 15.22 12.31
CA PRO A 30 17.35 14.33 12.95
C PRO A 30 16.80 12.90 13.08
N ASP A 31 17.59 11.92 12.65
CA ASP A 31 17.42 10.51 13.04
C ASP A 31 18.08 10.27 14.41
N PRO A 32 17.35 9.78 15.43
CA PRO A 32 17.92 9.50 16.75
C PRO A 32 18.94 8.35 16.77
N ALA A 33 19.03 7.52 15.71
CA ALA A 33 19.95 6.39 15.68
C ALA A 33 21.33 6.70 15.08
N THR A 34 21.43 7.62 14.11
CA THR A 34 22.64 7.66 13.25
C THR A 34 23.27 9.05 13.05
N ARG A 35 22.67 10.14 13.54
CA ARG A 35 23.20 11.53 13.41
C ARG A 35 23.75 11.91 12.02
N LEU A 36 23.15 11.38 10.95
CA LEU A 36 23.48 11.77 9.57
C LEU A 36 22.35 12.62 9.00
N PHE A 37 22.73 13.71 8.31
CA PHE A 37 21.80 14.60 7.61
C PHE A 37 21.95 14.40 6.10
N TYR A 38 20.85 14.16 5.39
CA TYR A 38 20.84 14.00 3.93
C TYR A 38 20.06 15.12 3.25
N LEU A 39 20.52 15.54 2.06
CA LEU A 39 19.89 16.56 1.23
C LEU A 39 18.80 15.95 0.33
N LYS A 40 17.57 16.48 0.41
CA LYS A 40 16.47 16.13 -0.51
C LYS A 40 16.31 17.24 -1.55
N ARG A 41 16.52 16.93 -2.83
CA ARG A 41 16.37 17.88 -3.94
C ARG A 41 14.90 17.99 -4.35
N SER A 42 14.36 19.21 -4.39
CA SER A 42 12.97 19.48 -4.81
C SER A 42 12.85 19.36 -6.34
N GLY A 43 12.14 18.32 -6.79
CA GLY A 43 11.72 18.12 -8.17
C GLY A 43 10.26 17.67 -8.15
N SER A 44 9.41 18.42 -8.81
CA SER A 44 7.97 18.21 -8.94
C SER A 44 7.66 16.92 -9.72
N PHE A 45 7.56 15.78 -9.02
CA PHE A 45 6.78 14.57 -9.36
C PHE A 45 7.04 13.49 -8.28
N LEU A 46 6.53 13.70 -7.07
CA LEU A 46 6.42 12.63 -6.06
C LEU A 46 5.03 12.76 -5.44
N ARG A 47 4.02 12.20 -6.12
CA ARG A 47 2.81 11.77 -5.41
C ARG A 47 3.25 10.61 -4.51
N ASP A 48 3.40 10.91 -3.23
CA ASP A 48 3.40 10.01 -2.08
C ASP A 48 3.70 8.53 -2.36
N ILE A 49 4.97 8.21 -2.61
CA ILE A 49 5.48 6.82 -2.53
C ILE A 49 5.50 6.34 -1.06
N ASN A 50 5.40 7.25 -0.09
CA ASN A 50 5.45 6.95 1.35
C ASN A 50 4.09 6.65 2.00
N SER A 51 3.00 6.60 1.22
CA SER A 51 1.66 6.22 1.72
C SER A 51 1.19 4.85 1.20
N ARG A 52 2.09 4.06 0.59
CA ARG A 52 1.82 2.65 0.22
C ARG A 52 2.52 1.64 1.13
N THR A 53 3.50 2.06 1.94
CA THR A 53 4.40 1.15 2.68
C THR A 53 4.46 1.38 4.19
N SER A 54 3.71 2.34 4.74
CA SER A 54 3.85 2.74 6.16
C SER A 54 2.88 2.04 7.12
N GLU A 55 2.12 1.03 6.68
CA GLU A 55 1.23 0.27 7.57
C GLU A 55 1.59 -1.21 7.48
N THR A 56 2.35 -1.68 8.47
CA THR A 56 2.72 -3.08 8.60
C THR A 56 1.46 -3.93 8.76
N ILE A 57 1.28 -4.91 7.87
CA ILE A 57 0.16 -5.87 7.97
C ILE A 57 0.57 -6.99 8.94
N PRO A 58 -0.18 -7.23 10.03
CA PRO A 58 0.10 -8.33 10.96
C PRO A 58 0.16 -9.67 10.22
N GLU A 59 1.11 -10.54 10.59
CA GLU A 59 1.30 -11.85 9.94
C GLU A 59 0.01 -12.69 9.92
N ASN A 60 -0.73 -12.70 11.03
CA ASN A 60 -2.01 -13.42 11.14
C ASN A 60 -3.17 -12.81 10.34
N ALA A 61 -2.99 -11.62 9.77
CA ALA A 61 -3.99 -10.94 8.93
C ALA A 61 -3.62 -10.94 7.43
N ARG A 62 -2.49 -11.54 7.06
CA ARG A 62 -2.05 -11.59 5.66
C ARG A 62 -2.94 -12.53 4.85
N VAL A 63 -3.40 -12.05 3.70
CA VAL A 63 -4.19 -12.82 2.73
C VAL A 63 -3.29 -13.18 1.55
N ASP A 64 -3.19 -14.46 1.22
CA ASP A 64 -2.30 -14.98 0.16
C ASP A 64 -2.67 -14.39 -1.21
N CYS A 65 -1.70 -13.75 -1.85
CA CYS A 65 -1.83 -13.18 -3.19
C CYS A 65 -1.43 -14.17 -4.31
N MET A 66 -0.91 -15.35 -3.95
CA MET A 66 -0.53 -16.43 -4.87
C MET A 66 -1.05 -17.80 -4.41
N PRO A 67 -2.37 -18.01 -4.27
CA PRO A 67 -2.95 -19.21 -3.62
C PRO A 67 -2.76 -20.53 -4.37
N ALA A 68 -2.47 -20.52 -5.69
CA ALA A 68 -2.20 -21.76 -6.43
C ALA A 68 -0.79 -22.31 -6.11
N PRO A 69 -0.52 -23.62 -6.33
CA PRO A 69 0.82 -24.15 -6.28
C PRO A 69 1.62 -23.62 -7.47
N TYR A 70 2.12 -22.40 -7.32
CA TYR A 70 3.04 -21.82 -8.29
C TYR A 70 4.43 -22.42 -8.02
N PRO A 71 5.09 -23.01 -9.04
CA PRO A 71 6.42 -23.59 -8.88
C PRO A 71 7.47 -22.56 -8.46
N ASN A 72 7.15 -21.26 -8.53
CA ASN A 72 8.07 -20.15 -8.28
C ASN A 72 7.39 -19.04 -7.48
N ARG A 73 7.15 -19.25 -6.17
CA ARG A 73 6.81 -18.15 -5.25
C ARG A 73 8.08 -17.34 -4.96
N THR A 74 8.42 -16.44 -5.88
CA THR A 74 9.56 -15.53 -5.75
C THR A 74 9.09 -14.17 -5.29
N LYS A 75 10.01 -13.41 -4.68
CA LYS A 75 9.75 -12.01 -4.32
C LYS A 75 9.41 -11.18 -5.55
N GLU A 76 10.14 -11.40 -6.63
CA GLU A 76 9.99 -10.65 -7.88
C GLU A 76 8.62 -10.88 -8.51
N GLU A 77 8.12 -12.11 -8.52
CA GLU A 77 6.78 -12.43 -9.03
C GLU A 77 5.67 -11.85 -8.13
N CYS A 78 5.89 -11.82 -6.81
CA CYS A 78 4.96 -11.20 -5.87
C CYS A 78 4.83 -9.69 -6.12
N GLU A 79 5.96 -9.00 -6.20
CA GLU A 79 5.99 -7.54 -6.40
C GLU A 79 5.48 -7.18 -7.80
N ARG A 80 5.76 -7.99 -8.82
CA ARG A 80 5.22 -7.82 -10.18
C ARG A 80 3.69 -7.90 -10.22
N ARG A 81 3.08 -8.66 -9.31
CA ARG A 81 1.62 -8.75 -9.11
C ARG A 81 1.02 -7.57 -8.33
N GLY A 82 1.84 -6.62 -7.88
CA GLY A 82 1.41 -5.50 -7.04
C GLY A 82 1.19 -5.87 -5.57
N CYS A 83 1.72 -7.02 -5.14
CA CYS A 83 1.60 -7.53 -3.77
C CYS A 83 2.87 -7.27 -2.95
N LEU A 84 2.76 -7.49 -1.64
CA LEU A 84 3.84 -7.26 -0.68
C LEU A 84 4.53 -8.58 -0.36
N TRP A 85 5.86 -8.54 -0.24
CA TRP A 85 6.69 -9.68 0.13
C TRP A 85 7.35 -9.49 1.48
N ASP A 86 7.15 -10.45 2.39
CA ASP A 86 7.86 -10.50 3.67
C ASP A 86 7.91 -11.93 4.21
N LEU A 87 8.99 -12.28 4.91
CA LEU A 87 9.15 -13.62 5.48
C LEU A 87 8.32 -13.75 6.76
N PRO A 88 7.60 -14.87 6.97
CA PRO A 88 6.88 -15.09 8.22
C PRO A 88 7.86 -15.30 9.39
N SER A 89 7.44 -14.90 10.58
CA SER A 89 8.15 -15.24 11.80
C SER A 89 8.08 -16.74 12.12
N GLN A 90 8.87 -17.18 13.09
CA GLN A 90 8.81 -18.54 13.62
C GLN A 90 7.45 -18.89 14.27
N VAL A 91 6.66 -17.88 14.65
CA VAL A 91 5.33 -18.06 15.26
C VAL A 91 4.26 -18.34 14.20
N TYR A 92 4.35 -17.70 13.03
CA TYR A 92 3.34 -17.80 11.97
C TYR A 92 3.91 -18.43 10.69
N GLN A 93 4.55 -19.59 10.79
CA GLN A 93 5.25 -20.23 9.65
C GLN A 93 4.36 -20.55 8.44
N SER A 94 3.04 -20.71 8.64
CA SER A 94 2.07 -20.95 7.56
C SER A 94 1.56 -19.66 6.89
N CYS A 95 1.97 -18.49 7.40
CA CYS A 95 1.57 -17.20 6.85
C CYS A 95 2.18 -16.99 5.45
N PRO A 96 1.42 -16.45 4.50
CA PRO A 96 1.92 -16.25 3.14
C PRO A 96 3.06 -15.23 3.10
N MET A 97 4.15 -15.61 2.42
CA MET A 97 5.25 -14.69 2.12
C MET A 97 4.83 -13.60 1.14
N CYS A 98 3.89 -13.90 0.23
CA CYS A 98 3.33 -12.94 -0.72
C CYS A 98 1.85 -12.66 -0.41
N PHE A 99 1.51 -11.41 -0.11
CA PHE A 99 0.19 -11.07 0.40
C PHE A 99 -0.33 -9.75 -0.16
N PHE A 100 -1.66 -9.60 -0.15
CA PHE A 100 -2.30 -8.39 -0.63
C PHE A 100 -1.94 -7.17 0.23
N PRO A 101 -1.77 -5.97 -0.40
CA PRO A 101 -1.72 -4.72 0.33
C PRO A 101 -3.03 -4.45 1.08
N ARG A 102 -2.96 -3.62 2.13
CA ARG A 102 -4.10 -3.30 2.99
C ARG A 102 -5.27 -2.70 2.22
N LYS A 103 -4.99 -1.88 1.21
CA LYS A 103 -5.97 -1.33 0.29
C LYS A 103 -5.85 -2.04 -1.05
N SER A 104 -6.84 -2.85 -1.39
CA SER A 104 -6.96 -3.57 -2.65
C SER A 104 -8.43 -3.89 -2.91
N GLY A 105 -8.79 -4.36 -4.10
CA GLY A 105 -10.16 -4.74 -4.44
C GLY A 105 -11.02 -3.56 -4.91
N TYR A 106 -12.07 -3.22 -4.15
CA TYR A 106 -13.08 -2.23 -4.55
C TYR A 106 -13.32 -1.17 -3.49
N ILE A 107 -13.69 0.03 -3.94
CA ILE A 107 -14.09 1.17 -3.12
C ILE A 107 -15.58 1.51 -3.33
N SER A 108 -16.23 2.00 -2.28
CA SER A 108 -17.61 2.49 -2.36
C SER A 108 -17.66 3.85 -3.02
N THR A 109 -18.55 4.01 -4.00
CA THR A 109 -18.72 5.27 -4.75
C THR A 109 -20.10 5.89 -4.58
N SER A 110 -21.14 5.08 -4.35
CA SER A 110 -22.49 5.57 -4.03
C SER A 110 -23.30 4.54 -3.26
N SER A 111 -24.26 5.01 -2.47
CA SER A 111 -25.21 4.17 -1.72
C SER A 111 -26.64 4.63 -1.98
N ILE A 112 -27.50 3.71 -2.41
CA ILE A 112 -28.93 3.98 -2.70
C ILE A 112 -29.75 2.83 -2.13
N GLY A 113 -30.59 3.12 -1.13
CA GLY A 113 -31.38 2.10 -0.44
C GLY A 113 -30.47 0.96 0.09
N ASN A 114 -30.80 -0.27 -0.29
CA ASN A 114 -30.05 -1.47 0.09
C ASN A 114 -28.98 -1.87 -0.93
N THR A 115 -28.44 -0.90 -1.68
CA THR A 115 -27.45 -1.13 -2.73
C THR A 115 -26.28 -0.15 -2.60
N ILE A 116 -25.06 -0.66 -2.63
CA ILE A 116 -23.83 0.11 -2.73
C ILE A 116 -23.16 -0.19 -4.07
N LYS A 117 -22.84 0.86 -4.83
CA LYS A 117 -22.01 0.75 -6.03
C LYS A 117 -20.54 0.75 -5.64
N LEU A 118 -19.82 -0.26 -6.11
CA LEU A 118 -18.41 -0.47 -5.87
C LEU A 118 -17.61 -0.33 -7.18
N GLU A 119 -16.56 0.49 -7.17
CA GLU A 119 -15.62 0.65 -8.29
C GLU A 119 -14.26 0.06 -7.91
N LYS A 120 -13.48 -0.39 -8.91
CA LYS A 120 -12.18 -1.00 -8.65
C LYS A 120 -11.23 0.02 -8.03
N TYR A 121 -10.38 -0.43 -7.12
CA TYR A 121 -9.32 0.39 -6.57
C TYR A 121 -8.13 0.43 -7.55
N ASP A 122 -7.86 1.59 -8.15
CA ASP A 122 -6.90 1.71 -9.26
C ASP A 122 -5.42 1.60 -8.84
N ASP A 123 -5.11 1.74 -7.56
CA ASP A 123 -3.72 1.75 -7.09
C ASP A 123 -3.12 0.35 -6.96
N VAL A 124 -3.93 -0.71 -6.98
CA VAL A 124 -3.51 -2.10 -6.88
C VAL A 124 -4.19 -2.93 -7.97
N GLU A 125 -3.40 -3.44 -8.89
CA GLU A 125 -3.90 -4.26 -9.99
C GLU A 125 -4.33 -5.66 -9.52
N ASN A 126 -5.29 -6.25 -10.23
CA ASN A 126 -5.72 -7.62 -9.96
C ASN A 126 -4.73 -8.61 -10.61
N PRO A 127 -4.08 -9.50 -9.84
CA PRO A 127 -3.12 -10.45 -10.38
C PRO A 127 -3.75 -11.61 -11.18
N PHE A 128 -5.09 -11.72 -11.20
CA PHE A 128 -5.82 -12.82 -11.83
C PHE A 128 -6.61 -12.42 -13.08
N GLY A 129 -6.29 -11.26 -13.66
CA GLY A 129 -6.88 -10.78 -14.91
C GLY A 129 -7.75 -9.54 -14.73
N THR A 130 -8.63 -9.31 -15.70
CA THR A 130 -9.39 -8.06 -15.76
C THR A 130 -10.44 -7.98 -14.64
N ASN A 131 -10.47 -6.84 -13.95
CA ASN A 131 -11.51 -6.54 -12.95
C ASN A 131 -12.87 -6.33 -13.61
N ILE A 132 -13.93 -6.83 -12.96
CA ILE A 132 -15.31 -6.52 -13.33
C ILE A 132 -15.69 -5.25 -12.58
N SER A 133 -15.91 -4.12 -13.26
CA SER A 133 -16.25 -2.86 -12.58
C SER A 133 -17.22 -2.04 -13.44
N PRO A 134 -18.26 -1.42 -12.85
CA PRO A 134 -18.63 -1.49 -11.43
C PRO A 134 -19.27 -2.82 -11.04
N ILE A 135 -19.26 -3.12 -9.73
CA ILE A 135 -20.10 -4.16 -9.12
C ILE A 135 -21.03 -3.54 -8.08
N PHE A 136 -22.05 -4.30 -7.68
CA PHE A 136 -23.04 -3.87 -6.71
C PHE A 136 -23.03 -4.80 -5.52
N PHE A 137 -22.91 -4.22 -4.33
CA PHE A 137 -23.16 -4.88 -3.06
C PHE A 137 -24.61 -4.62 -2.68
N THR A 138 -25.43 -5.65 -2.63
CA THR A 138 -26.85 -5.56 -2.28
C THR A 138 -27.16 -6.46 -1.10
N TRP A 139 -28.09 -6.05 -0.25
CA TRP A 139 -28.51 -6.87 0.88
C TRP A 139 -30.02 -6.83 1.12
N ASN A 140 -30.58 -7.94 1.60
CA ASN A 140 -31.93 -7.99 2.15
C ASN A 140 -31.97 -8.92 3.37
N THR A 141 -33.10 -8.95 4.08
CA THR A 141 -33.30 -9.85 5.21
C THR A 141 -34.41 -10.86 4.87
N ILE A 142 -34.13 -12.14 5.07
CA ILE A 142 -35.07 -13.24 4.92
C ILE A 142 -35.65 -13.56 6.31
N ALA A 143 -36.98 -13.51 6.41
CA ALA A 143 -37.72 -13.79 7.64
C ALA A 143 -37.21 -13.05 8.90
N ASN A 144 -36.63 -11.85 8.72
CA ASN A 144 -36.04 -11.02 9.78
C ASN A 144 -34.89 -11.66 10.59
N THR A 145 -34.43 -12.85 10.22
CA THR A 145 -33.39 -13.59 10.96
C THR A 145 -32.11 -13.79 10.14
N THR A 146 -32.20 -13.72 8.82
CA THR A 146 -31.10 -14.06 7.93
C THR A 146 -30.77 -12.88 7.02
N LEU A 147 -29.53 -12.39 7.09
CA LEU A 147 -29.02 -11.38 6.16
C LEU A 147 -28.54 -12.06 4.86
N ASN A 148 -29.18 -11.76 3.74
CA ASN A 148 -28.74 -12.19 2.41
C ASN A 148 -27.92 -11.06 1.77
N ILE A 149 -26.69 -11.35 1.37
CA ILE A 149 -25.81 -10.42 0.67
C ILE A 149 -25.51 -10.97 -0.72
N ARG A 150 -25.56 -10.12 -1.74
CA ARG A 150 -25.11 -10.44 -3.10
C ARG A 150 -24.10 -9.40 -3.56
N ILE A 151 -23.05 -9.86 -4.21
CA ILE A 151 -21.98 -9.02 -4.77
C ILE A 151 -21.77 -9.44 -6.22
N GLY A 152 -21.95 -8.51 -7.15
CA GLY A 152 -21.74 -8.80 -8.57
C GLY A 152 -22.18 -7.69 -9.51
N PRO A 153 -21.97 -7.84 -10.82
CA PRO A 153 -22.53 -6.92 -11.81
C PRO A 153 -24.05 -7.10 -11.89
N SER A 154 -24.74 -6.11 -12.45
CA SER A 154 -26.22 -6.09 -12.52
C SER A 154 -26.86 -7.25 -13.32
N GLN A 155 -26.10 -7.97 -14.15
CA GLN A 155 -26.62 -9.02 -15.04
C GLN A 155 -25.80 -10.31 -15.07
N ARG A 156 -25.24 -10.77 -13.94
CA ARG A 156 -24.62 -12.11 -13.91
C ARG A 156 -25.68 -13.18 -13.66
N LEU A 157 -25.48 -14.36 -14.26
CA LEU A 157 -26.26 -15.58 -14.02
C LEU A 157 -26.47 -15.78 -12.51
N ALA A 158 -27.70 -15.60 -12.06
CA ALA A 158 -28.14 -16.09 -10.76
C ALA A 158 -28.67 -17.51 -10.98
N ILE A 159 -28.31 -18.44 -10.10
CA ILE A 159 -29.05 -19.71 -10.01
C ILE A 159 -30.42 -19.31 -9.48
N ASN A 160 -31.44 -19.49 -10.31
CA ASN A 160 -32.82 -19.32 -9.87
C ASN A 160 -33.16 -20.59 -9.09
N ASP A 161 -33.26 -20.44 -7.78
CA ASP A 161 -33.77 -21.48 -6.88
C ASP A 161 -35.28 -21.70 -7.08
#